data_AF-A0A944N912-F1
#
_entry.id   AF-A0A944N912-F1
#
_cell.length_a   1.000
_cell.length_b   1.000
_cell.length_c   1.000
_cell.angle_alpha   90.00
_cell.angle_beta   90.00
_cell.angle_gamma   90.00
#
_symmetry.space_group_name_H-M   'P 1'
#
loop_
_entity.id
_entity.type
_entity.pdbx_description
1 polymer ?
#
loop_
_entity_poly.entity_id
_entity_poly.type
_entity_poly.pdbx_seq_one_letter_code
_entity_poly.pdbx_strand_id
1 'polypeptide(L)'
;MSDSVTRWRKKLAKNQTQLPTELFECSQLKEIDLNGAGLTAIDANISKLSNLERLTCTGASNLTTLPPELFLLPSFKHLKLKSCGLIQLPELPPQACVKLTTLQLPNNALIDLPQWIGRCQWLESMLLTGNQLTTLPETMVELSSLRRLNLDGNQFTALPEWISRLSGLNHLSLDNNPLTDVEKQRLFDLFQIWF
;
A
#
# COMPACT_ATOMS: atom_id res chain seq x y z
N MET A 1 -23.99 10.09 15.24
CA MET A 1 -24.14 9.25 14.02
C MET A 1 -24.56 7.86 14.48
N SER A 2 -25.36 7.10 13.73
CA SER A 2 -25.87 5.81 14.23
C SER A 2 -24.77 4.76 14.35
N ASP A 3 -24.86 3.89 15.36
CA ASP A 3 -23.98 2.71 15.53
C ASP A 3 -24.06 1.70 14.38
N SER A 4 -24.91 1.93 13.37
CA SER A 4 -25.07 1.05 12.22
C SER A 4 -24.20 1.41 11.01
N VAL A 5 -23.41 2.50 11.07
CA VAL A 5 -22.60 2.94 9.92
C VAL A 5 -21.41 2.00 9.70
N THR A 6 -21.51 1.16 8.66
CA THR A 6 -20.45 0.21 8.28
C THR A 6 -19.53 0.73 7.17
N ARG A 7 -19.95 1.76 6.45
CA ARG A 7 -19.15 2.42 5.40
C ARG A 7 -19.26 3.93 5.53
N TRP A 8 -18.10 4.59 5.53
CA TRP A 8 -17.99 6.03 5.58
C TRP A 8 -17.35 6.53 4.30
N ARG A 9 -18.12 7.27 3.50
CA ARG A 9 -17.65 7.84 2.23
C ARG A 9 -17.81 9.33 2.27
N LYS A 10 -16.71 10.08 2.16
CA LYS A 10 -16.78 11.54 2.19
C LYS A 10 -15.79 12.16 1.21
N LYS A 11 -16.27 13.20 0.53
CA LYS A 11 -15.41 14.14 -0.17
C LYS A 11 -14.98 15.20 0.84
N LEU A 12 -13.71 15.19 1.23
CA LEU A 12 -13.17 16.21 2.14
C LEU A 12 -12.96 17.51 1.36
N ALA A 13 -13.30 18.63 1.99
CA ALA A 13 -13.08 19.95 1.38
C ALA A 13 -11.58 20.23 1.23
N LYS A 14 -11.20 21.14 0.32
CA LYS A 14 -9.78 21.49 0.09
C LYS A 14 -9.09 22.04 1.35
N ASN A 15 -9.83 22.69 2.23
CA ASN A 15 -9.35 23.23 3.50
C ASN A 15 -9.44 22.23 4.66
N GLN A 16 -9.99 21.04 4.44
CA GLN A 16 -10.11 20.02 5.46
C GLN A 16 -8.84 19.16 5.47
N THR A 17 -7.98 19.41 6.46
CA THR A 17 -6.66 18.78 6.57
C THR A 17 -6.63 17.51 7.40
N GLN A 18 -7.70 17.23 8.15
CA GLN A 18 -7.83 16.11 9.08
C GLN A 18 -9.14 15.35 8.88
N LEU A 19 -9.15 14.10 9.33
CA LEU A 19 -10.38 13.31 9.42
C LEU A 19 -11.30 13.90 10.50
N PRO A 20 -12.63 13.94 10.29
CA PRO A 20 -13.57 14.40 11.31
C PRO A 20 -13.55 13.51 12.54
N THR A 21 -13.63 14.08 13.74
CA THR A 21 -13.52 13.33 15.00
C THR A 21 -14.67 12.35 15.20
N GLU A 22 -15.87 12.69 14.72
CA GLU A 22 -17.06 11.83 14.76
C GLU A 22 -16.89 10.51 13.97
N LEU A 23 -15.93 10.44 13.04
CA LEU A 23 -15.56 9.20 12.36
C LEU A 23 -15.14 8.12 13.36
N PHE A 24 -14.37 8.52 14.39
CA PHE A 24 -13.77 7.61 15.36
C PHE A 24 -14.77 7.08 16.39
N GLU A 25 -16.01 7.59 16.38
CA GLU A 25 -17.12 7.11 17.21
C GLU A 25 -17.89 5.95 16.54
N CYS A 26 -17.68 5.72 15.24
CA CYS A 26 -18.39 4.70 14.47
C CYS A 26 -17.77 3.31 14.70
N SER A 27 -18.14 2.65 15.81
CA SER A 27 -17.56 1.36 16.24
C SER A 27 -17.74 0.19 15.24
N GLN A 28 -18.79 0.23 14.42
CA GLN A 28 -19.08 -0.80 13.40
C GLN A 28 -18.46 -0.49 12.03
N LEU A 29 -17.65 0.55 11.94
CA LEU A 29 -17.11 1.01 10.66
C LEU A 29 -16.11 0.01 10.09
N LYS A 30 -16.39 -0.46 8.86
CA LYS A 30 -15.56 -1.43 8.14
C LYS A 30 -14.80 -0.80 6.98
N GLU A 31 -15.35 0.23 6.37
CA GLU A 31 -14.77 0.81 5.17
C GLU A 31 -14.78 2.34 5.22
N ILE A 32 -13.64 2.94 4.93
CA ILE A 32 -13.49 4.38 4.75
C ILE A 32 -13.11 4.62 3.27
N ASP A 33 -13.88 5.46 2.58
CA ASP A 33 -13.58 5.95 1.23
C ASP A 33 -13.50 7.48 1.22
N LEU A 34 -12.27 7.97 1.06
CA LEU A 34 -11.91 9.37 1.07
C LEU A 34 -11.63 9.86 -0.35
N ASN A 35 -12.13 11.05 -0.64
CA ASN A 35 -11.66 11.84 -1.77
C ASN A 35 -11.41 13.25 -1.26
N GLY A 36 -10.17 13.71 -1.19
CA GLY A 36 -9.92 14.96 -0.50
C GLY A 36 -8.53 15.50 -0.68
N ALA A 37 -8.40 16.52 -1.52
CA ALA A 37 -7.12 17.19 -1.79
C ALA A 37 -6.49 17.89 -0.57
N GLY A 38 -7.28 18.17 0.47
CA GLY A 38 -6.80 18.89 1.66
C GLY A 38 -6.12 18.01 2.71
N LEU A 39 -6.39 16.69 2.73
CA LEU A 39 -5.96 15.82 3.82
C LEU A 39 -4.43 15.74 3.89
N THR A 40 -3.87 16.09 5.05
CA THR A 40 -2.42 16.09 5.28
C THR A 40 -1.96 14.92 6.13
N ALA A 41 -2.84 14.39 6.99
CA ALA A 41 -2.53 13.28 7.87
C ALA A 41 -3.76 12.42 8.14
N ILE A 42 -3.50 11.15 8.46
CA ILE A 42 -4.45 10.28 9.15
C ILE A 42 -3.94 10.16 10.58
N ASP A 43 -4.79 10.48 11.54
CA ASP A 43 -4.42 10.50 12.96
C ASP A 43 -4.43 9.10 13.60
N ALA A 44 -3.62 8.91 14.65
CA ALA A 44 -3.50 7.66 15.41
C ALA A 44 -4.83 7.17 16.04
N ASN A 45 -5.83 8.06 16.19
CA ASN A 45 -7.20 7.70 16.58
C ASN A 45 -7.86 6.69 15.61
N ILE A 46 -7.30 6.44 14.42
CA ILE A 46 -7.71 5.33 13.56
C ILE A 46 -7.67 3.97 14.30
N SER A 47 -6.83 3.83 15.34
CA SER A 47 -6.78 2.68 16.25
C SER A 47 -8.12 2.35 16.93
N LYS A 48 -9.02 3.32 17.07
CA LYS A 48 -10.37 3.11 17.65
C LYS A 48 -11.29 2.30 16.73
N LEU A 49 -10.98 2.21 15.44
CA LEU A 49 -11.80 1.54 14.44
C LEU A 49 -11.38 0.07 14.29
N SER A 50 -11.58 -0.74 15.33
CA SER A 50 -11.14 -2.15 15.37
C SER A 50 -11.76 -3.04 14.27
N ASN A 51 -12.92 -2.65 13.75
CA ASN A 51 -13.62 -3.33 12.66
C ASN A 51 -13.21 -2.84 11.26
N LEU A 52 -12.32 -1.85 11.14
CA LEU A 52 -11.92 -1.31 9.85
C LEU A 52 -11.18 -2.36 9.03
N GLU A 53 -11.73 -2.71 7.88
CA GLU A 53 -11.20 -3.68 6.93
C GLU A 53 -10.53 -3.00 5.73
N ARG A 54 -11.02 -1.82 5.35
CA ARG A 54 -10.62 -1.12 4.11
C ARG A 54 -10.49 0.38 4.31
N LEU A 55 -9.38 0.93 3.83
CA LEU A 55 -9.17 2.37 3.68
C LEU A 55 -8.83 2.67 2.23
N THR A 56 -9.67 3.48 1.59
CA THR A 56 -9.41 4.05 0.27
C THR A 56 -9.29 5.55 0.34
N CYS A 57 -8.31 6.12 -0.34
CA CYS A 57 -8.17 7.56 -0.52
C CYS A 57 -7.70 7.86 -1.94
N THR A 58 -8.26 8.90 -2.56
CA THR A 58 -7.79 9.38 -3.86
C THR A 58 -7.58 10.89 -3.83
N GLY A 59 -6.45 11.33 -4.37
CA GLY A 59 -6.17 12.74 -4.66
C GLY A 59 -5.79 13.58 -3.45
N ALA A 60 -5.51 12.97 -2.29
CA ALA A 60 -5.05 13.66 -1.09
C ALA A 60 -3.56 13.99 -1.16
N SER A 61 -3.13 14.83 -2.10
CA SER A 61 -1.73 15.03 -2.49
C SER A 61 -0.77 15.46 -1.37
N ASN A 62 -1.29 15.88 -0.22
CA ASN A 62 -0.50 16.30 0.94
C ASN A 62 -0.38 15.22 2.03
N LEU A 63 -0.96 14.03 1.82
CA LEU A 63 -0.88 12.91 2.76
C LEU A 63 0.45 12.16 2.57
N THR A 64 1.52 12.68 3.17
CA THR A 64 2.88 12.18 2.96
C THR A 64 3.24 10.95 3.77
N THR A 65 2.49 10.64 4.84
CA THR A 65 2.71 9.48 5.71
C THR A 65 1.40 8.93 6.27
N LEU A 66 1.47 7.73 6.87
CA LEU A 66 0.38 7.05 7.58
C LEU A 66 0.79 6.73 9.02
N PRO A 67 -0.16 6.67 9.95
CA PRO A 67 0.12 6.26 11.33
C PRO A 67 0.37 4.74 11.39
N PRO A 68 1.36 4.25 12.17
CA PRO A 68 1.61 2.82 12.34
C PRO A 68 0.38 2.07 12.89
N GLU A 69 -0.45 2.75 13.69
CA GLU A 69 -1.69 2.22 14.26
C GLU A 69 -2.64 1.63 13.21
N LEU A 70 -2.66 2.19 12.00
CA LEU A 70 -3.49 1.70 10.89
C LEU A 70 -3.17 0.24 10.55
N PHE A 71 -1.88 -0.12 10.55
CA PHE A 71 -1.41 -1.45 10.18
C PHE A 71 -1.52 -2.48 11.32
N LEU A 72 -1.74 -1.99 12.54
CA LEU A 72 -1.94 -2.80 13.75
C LEU A 72 -3.41 -3.14 14.01
N LEU A 73 -4.34 -2.62 13.19
CA LEU A 73 -5.76 -2.91 13.31
C LEU A 73 -6.05 -4.39 13.01
N PRO A 74 -6.81 -5.09 13.87
CA PRO A 74 -6.96 -6.54 13.81
C PRO A 74 -7.71 -7.04 12.57
N SER A 75 -8.58 -6.20 12.00
CA SER A 75 -9.43 -6.52 10.85
C SER A 75 -8.92 -5.93 9.53
N PHE A 76 -7.84 -5.14 9.56
CA PHE A 76 -7.43 -4.33 8.42
C PHE A 76 -6.74 -5.15 7.33
N LYS A 77 -7.31 -5.13 6.13
CA LYS A 77 -6.94 -6.03 5.02
C LYS A 77 -6.58 -5.30 3.74
N HIS A 78 -7.17 -4.12 3.50
CA HIS A 78 -7.10 -3.48 2.20
C HIS A 78 -6.76 -2.00 2.32
N LEU A 79 -5.58 -1.63 1.81
CA LEU A 79 -5.16 -0.24 1.70
C LEU A 79 -5.09 0.16 0.23
N LYS A 80 -5.81 1.22 -0.14
CA LYS A 80 -5.74 1.80 -1.49
C LYS A 80 -5.60 3.31 -1.43
N LEU A 81 -4.41 3.84 -1.71
CA LEU A 81 -4.13 5.27 -1.70
C LEU A 81 -3.58 5.68 -3.05
N LYS A 82 -4.40 6.34 -3.85
CA LYS A 82 -4.02 6.80 -5.20
C LYS A 82 -3.76 8.29 -5.18
N SER A 83 -2.59 8.72 -5.66
CA SER A 83 -2.29 10.16 -5.77
C SER A 83 -2.43 10.91 -4.45
N CYS A 84 -1.88 10.33 -3.38
CA CYS A 84 -1.87 10.88 -2.03
C CYS A 84 -0.53 11.56 -1.65
N GLY A 85 0.50 11.47 -2.49
CA GLY A 85 1.80 12.07 -2.19
C GLY A 85 2.58 11.36 -1.08
N LEU A 86 2.26 10.08 -0.81
CA LEU A 86 3.02 9.28 0.16
C LEU A 86 4.48 9.15 -0.26
N ILE A 87 5.40 9.41 0.66
CA ILE A 87 6.86 9.30 0.42
C ILE A 87 7.41 8.02 1.04
N GLN A 88 6.78 7.54 2.12
CA GLN A 88 7.16 6.32 2.82
C GLN A 88 5.95 5.71 3.54
N LEU A 89 6.06 4.44 3.90
CA LEU A 89 5.18 3.79 4.88
C LEU A 89 5.81 3.90 6.27
N PRO A 90 5.02 3.89 7.36
CA PRO A 90 5.58 3.97 8.71
C PRO A 90 6.37 2.70 9.06
N GLU A 91 7.35 2.86 9.95
CA GLU A 91 7.98 1.71 10.60
C GLU A 91 7.04 1.05 11.61
N LEU A 92 7.12 -0.28 11.68
CA LEU A 92 6.31 -1.07 12.61
C LEU A 92 7.20 -1.81 13.62
N PRO A 93 6.71 -2.06 14.84
CA PRO A 93 7.39 -2.91 15.80
C PRO A 93 7.76 -4.28 15.19
N PRO A 94 8.93 -4.88 15.52
CA PRO A 94 9.36 -6.18 15.00
C PRO A 94 8.32 -7.32 15.11
N GLN A 95 7.46 -7.26 16.13
CA GLN A 95 6.43 -8.23 16.47
C GLN A 95 5.05 -7.90 15.87
N ALA A 96 4.93 -6.83 15.08
CA ALA A 96 3.65 -6.43 14.48
C ALA A 96 3.11 -7.52 13.56
N CYS A 97 1.85 -7.93 13.78
CA CYS A 97 1.14 -8.84 12.90
C CYS A 97 0.30 -8.04 11.91
N VAL A 98 0.71 -8.03 10.65
CA VAL A 98 0.03 -7.27 9.61
C VAL A 98 -0.88 -8.21 8.81
N LYS A 99 -2.18 -7.89 8.77
CA LYS A 99 -3.25 -8.70 8.15
C LYS A 99 -3.58 -8.28 6.71
N LEU A 100 -2.72 -7.46 6.09
CA LEU A 100 -2.94 -6.95 4.75
C LEU A 100 -3.01 -8.08 3.71
N THR A 101 -4.02 -8.01 2.87
CA THR A 101 -4.22 -8.86 1.69
C THR A 101 -4.06 -8.08 0.39
N THR A 102 -4.25 -6.76 0.44
CA THR A 102 -4.13 -5.87 -0.72
C THR A 102 -3.48 -4.56 -0.33
N LEU A 103 -2.41 -4.21 -1.05
CA LEU A 103 -1.72 -2.92 -0.94
C LEU A 103 -1.68 -2.25 -2.32
N GLN A 104 -2.39 -1.13 -2.47
CA GLN A 104 -2.43 -0.37 -3.72
C GLN A 104 -2.04 1.07 -3.44
N LEU A 105 -0.83 1.46 -3.82
CA LEU A 105 -0.31 2.81 -3.63
C LEU A 105 0.08 3.48 -4.96
N PRO A 106 -0.78 3.46 -6.01
CA PRO A 106 -0.40 3.98 -7.31
C PRO A 106 -0.28 5.51 -7.30
N ASN A 107 0.66 6.02 -8.08
CA ASN A 107 0.92 7.44 -8.30
C ASN A 107 1.22 8.20 -7.00
N ASN A 108 2.10 7.66 -6.17
CA ASN A 108 2.65 8.37 -5.01
C ASN A 108 4.13 8.71 -5.25
N ALA A 109 4.89 8.98 -4.18
CA ALA A 109 6.30 9.33 -4.23
C ALA A 109 7.15 8.37 -3.38
N LEU A 110 6.72 7.10 -3.27
CA LEU A 110 7.43 6.11 -2.45
C LEU A 110 8.83 5.88 -2.99
N ILE A 111 9.84 6.04 -2.14
CA ILE A 111 11.26 5.82 -2.48
C ILE A 111 11.73 4.42 -2.09
N ASP A 112 11.12 3.84 -1.06
CA ASP A 112 11.39 2.50 -0.56
C ASP A 112 10.13 1.84 0.02
N LEU A 113 10.29 0.59 0.46
CA LEU A 113 9.30 -0.14 1.22
C LEU A 113 9.94 -0.68 2.50
N PRO A 114 9.24 -0.65 3.64
CA PRO A 114 9.80 -1.08 4.91
C PRO A 114 9.90 -2.61 5.00
N GLN A 115 10.83 -3.10 5.83
CA GLN A 115 11.14 -4.54 5.97
C GLN A 115 9.97 -5.35 6.53
N TRP A 116 9.03 -4.73 7.24
CA TRP A 116 7.87 -5.45 7.75
C TRP A 116 6.91 -5.92 6.64
N ILE A 117 7.03 -5.42 5.40
CA ILE A 117 6.21 -5.90 4.28
C ILE A 117 6.36 -7.42 4.10
N GLY A 118 7.57 -7.98 4.28
CA GLY A 118 7.78 -9.43 4.21
C GLY A 118 6.96 -10.26 5.21
N ARG A 119 6.50 -9.63 6.30
CA ARG A 119 5.65 -10.27 7.32
C ARG A 119 4.17 -10.33 6.94
N CYS A 120 3.77 -9.70 5.83
CA CYS A 120 2.39 -9.71 5.35
C CYS A 120 2.07 -11.05 4.65
N GLN A 121 2.02 -12.15 5.41
CA GLN A 121 1.89 -13.51 4.89
C GLN A 121 0.62 -13.76 4.06
N TRP A 122 -0.40 -12.91 4.20
CA TRP A 122 -1.65 -12.96 3.42
C TRP A 122 -1.71 -11.98 2.25
N LEU A 123 -0.63 -11.24 1.97
CA LEU A 123 -0.62 -10.23 0.92
C LEU A 123 -0.64 -10.90 -0.45
N GLU A 124 -1.75 -10.73 -1.18
CA GLU A 124 -1.97 -11.36 -2.48
C GLU A 124 -1.71 -10.41 -3.66
N SER A 125 -1.96 -9.12 -3.46
CA SER A 125 -1.84 -8.11 -4.51
C SER A 125 -1.14 -6.85 -4.00
N MET A 126 -0.08 -6.47 -4.70
CA MET A 126 0.67 -5.24 -4.47
C MET A 126 0.77 -4.43 -5.77
N LEU A 127 0.16 -3.24 -5.80
CA LEU A 127 0.19 -2.34 -6.95
C LEU A 127 0.86 -1.02 -6.55
N LEU A 128 2.05 -0.77 -7.10
CA LEU A 128 2.92 0.35 -6.75
C LEU A 128 3.28 1.19 -7.98
N THR A 129 2.43 1.16 -9.01
CA THR A 129 2.59 1.91 -10.26
C THR A 129 2.88 3.40 -10.00
N GLY A 130 3.82 4.00 -10.71
CA GLY A 130 4.06 5.45 -10.64
C GLY A 130 4.59 5.90 -9.28
N ASN A 131 5.64 5.25 -8.78
CA ASN A 131 6.39 5.66 -7.59
C ASN A 131 7.86 5.94 -7.96
N GLN A 132 8.75 6.04 -6.97
CA GLN A 132 10.18 6.31 -7.13
C GLN A 132 11.04 5.15 -6.62
N LEU A 133 10.49 3.93 -6.61
CA LEU A 133 11.16 2.75 -6.08
C LEU A 133 12.33 2.36 -6.99
N THR A 134 13.47 2.05 -6.39
CA THR A 134 14.68 1.56 -7.07
C THR A 134 15.00 0.11 -6.73
N THR A 135 14.46 -0.40 -5.63
CA THR A 135 14.65 -1.77 -5.15
C THR A 135 13.44 -2.23 -4.32
N LEU A 136 13.45 -3.50 -3.91
CA LEU A 136 12.49 -4.10 -2.99
C LEU A 136 13.23 -4.66 -1.76
N PRO A 137 12.63 -4.64 -0.55
CA PRO A 137 13.25 -5.20 0.64
C PRO A 137 13.39 -6.73 0.54
N GLU A 138 14.54 -7.27 0.97
CA GLU A 138 14.85 -8.70 0.88
C GLU A 138 13.85 -9.60 1.60
N THR A 139 13.25 -9.10 2.68
CA THR A 139 12.18 -9.76 3.44
C THR A 139 10.96 -10.10 2.60
N MET A 140 10.72 -9.43 1.46
CA MET A 140 9.62 -9.79 0.54
C MET A 140 9.74 -11.21 -0.01
N VAL A 141 10.91 -11.84 0.04
CA VAL A 141 11.08 -13.26 -0.32
C VAL A 141 10.15 -14.20 0.48
N GLU A 142 9.67 -13.76 1.66
CA GLU A 142 8.74 -14.53 2.51
C GLU A 142 7.26 -14.40 2.09
N LEU A 143 6.94 -13.59 1.07
CA LEU A 143 5.56 -13.35 0.62
C LEU A 143 5.00 -14.51 -0.21
N SER A 144 4.77 -15.64 0.43
CA SER A 144 4.25 -16.88 -0.19
C SER A 144 2.85 -16.75 -0.80
N SER A 145 2.04 -15.79 -0.34
CA SER A 145 0.69 -15.52 -0.86
C SER A 145 0.65 -14.52 -2.01
N LEU A 146 1.76 -13.83 -2.33
CA LEU A 146 1.74 -12.79 -3.35
C LEU A 146 1.51 -13.40 -4.74
N ARG A 147 0.45 -12.96 -5.41
CA ARG A 147 0.06 -13.40 -6.76
C ARG A 147 0.28 -12.33 -7.81
N ARG A 148 0.17 -11.06 -7.42
CA ARG A 148 0.23 -9.91 -8.32
C ARG A 148 1.15 -8.83 -7.77
N LEU A 149 2.16 -8.47 -8.54
CA LEU A 149 3.08 -7.38 -8.28
C LEU A 149 3.14 -6.45 -9.50
N ASN A 150 2.68 -5.22 -9.36
CA ASN A 150 2.82 -4.20 -10.41
C ASN A 150 3.75 -3.10 -9.91
N LEU A 151 4.83 -2.88 -10.66
CA LEU A 151 5.90 -1.92 -10.39
C LEU A 151 6.09 -0.96 -11.57
N ASP A 152 5.10 -0.83 -12.45
CA ASP A 152 5.21 0.02 -13.65
C ASP A 152 5.52 1.47 -13.27
N GLY A 153 6.29 2.18 -14.09
CA GLY A 153 6.60 3.59 -13.88
C GLY A 153 7.33 3.86 -12.56
N ASN A 154 8.33 3.04 -12.24
CA ASN A 154 9.25 3.24 -11.13
C ASN A 154 10.67 3.52 -11.68
N GLN A 155 11.70 3.37 -10.84
CA GLN A 155 13.10 3.65 -11.16
C GLN A 155 13.96 2.39 -11.08
N PHE A 156 13.39 1.21 -11.35
CA PHE A 156 14.13 -0.05 -11.33
C PHE A 156 15.08 -0.16 -12.53
N THR A 157 16.37 -0.33 -12.25
CA THR A 157 17.38 -0.72 -13.26
C THR A 157 17.62 -2.23 -13.28
N ALA A 158 17.37 -2.89 -12.14
CA ALA A 158 17.31 -4.33 -11.96
C ALA A 158 16.33 -4.69 -10.84
N LEU A 159 15.78 -5.92 -10.87
CA LEU A 159 15.11 -6.50 -9.72
C LEU A 159 16.06 -7.37 -8.89
N PRO A 160 15.84 -7.48 -7.56
CA PRO A 160 16.64 -8.39 -6.73
C PRO A 160 16.60 -9.84 -7.22
N GLU A 161 17.69 -10.59 -7.05
CA GLU A 161 17.79 -11.99 -7.52
C GLU A 161 16.71 -12.90 -6.92
N TRP A 162 16.34 -12.64 -5.66
CA TRP A 162 15.33 -13.39 -4.93
C TRP A 162 13.92 -13.24 -5.51
N ILE A 163 13.66 -12.35 -6.48
CA ILE A 163 12.34 -12.23 -7.11
C ILE A 163 11.84 -13.56 -7.67
N SER A 164 12.76 -14.38 -8.19
CA SER A 164 12.50 -15.73 -8.71
C SER A 164 12.00 -16.72 -7.65
N ARG A 165 12.21 -16.43 -6.36
CA ARG A 165 11.79 -17.27 -5.23
C ARG A 165 10.35 -17.00 -4.79
N LEU A 166 9.69 -15.99 -5.34
CA LEU A 166 8.27 -15.72 -5.11
C LEU A 166 7.42 -16.76 -5.85
N SER A 167 7.34 -17.98 -5.29
CA SER A 167 6.70 -19.15 -5.92
C SER A 167 5.22 -18.97 -6.25
N GLY A 168 4.54 -18.02 -5.59
CA GLY A 168 3.14 -17.69 -5.85
C GLY A 168 2.92 -16.63 -6.93
N LEU A 169 3.97 -15.97 -7.41
CA LEU A 169 3.83 -14.79 -8.26
C LEU A 169 3.40 -15.20 -9.68
N ASN A 170 2.18 -14.83 -10.06
CA ASN A 170 1.60 -15.18 -11.36
C ASN A 170 1.54 -13.98 -12.31
N HIS A 171 1.71 -12.77 -11.79
CA HIS A 171 1.68 -11.55 -12.57
C HIS A 171 2.70 -10.56 -12.03
N LEU A 172 3.69 -10.24 -12.87
CA LEU A 172 4.69 -9.22 -12.66
C LEU A 172 4.62 -8.22 -13.81
N SER A 173 4.54 -6.93 -13.48
CA SER A 173 4.52 -5.83 -14.46
C SER A 173 5.55 -4.78 -14.05
N LEU A 174 6.36 -4.35 -15.01
CA LEU A 174 7.53 -3.48 -14.82
C LEU A 174 7.67 -2.44 -15.95
N ASP A 175 6.62 -2.19 -16.70
CA ASP A 175 6.64 -1.28 -17.85
C ASP A 175 7.10 0.11 -17.40
N ASN A 176 7.74 0.87 -18.28
CA ASN A 176 8.23 2.22 -17.96
C ASN A 176 9.22 2.27 -16.77
N ASN A 177 10.08 1.26 -16.64
CA ASN A 177 11.24 1.29 -15.76
C ASN A 177 12.54 1.36 -16.59
N PRO A 178 13.61 1.99 -16.08
CA PRO A 178 14.91 2.07 -16.76
C PRO A 178 15.72 0.75 -16.69
N LEU A 179 15.08 -0.38 -16.97
CA LEU A 179 15.70 -1.71 -16.94
C LEU A 179 16.75 -1.84 -18.05
N THR A 180 17.90 -2.42 -17.71
CA THR A 180 18.93 -2.77 -18.70
C THR A 180 18.43 -3.90 -19.60
N ASP A 181 18.96 -4.01 -20.83
CA ASP A 181 18.58 -5.10 -21.74
C ASP A 181 18.92 -6.48 -21.18
N VAL A 182 20.03 -6.59 -20.43
CA VAL A 182 20.41 -7.81 -19.71
C VAL A 182 19.34 -8.21 -18.69
N GLU A 183 18.84 -7.23 -17.94
CA GLU A 183 17.80 -7.48 -16.96
C GLU A 183 16.46 -7.84 -17.62
N LYS A 184 16.09 -7.15 -18.70
CA LYS A 184 14.87 -7.48 -19.47
C LYS A 184 14.91 -8.92 -19.95
N GLN A 185 16.05 -9.37 -20.48
CA GLN A 185 16.23 -10.76 -20.90
C GLN A 185 16.12 -11.73 -19.71
N ARG A 186 16.78 -11.44 -18.58
CA ARG A 186 16.70 -12.26 -17.36
C ARG A 186 15.25 -12.43 -16.89
N LEU A 187 14.48 -11.34 -16.87
CA LEU A 187 13.10 -11.36 -16.40
C LEU A 187 12.16 -12.02 -17.42
N PHE A 188 12.42 -11.88 -18.72
CA PHE A 188 11.73 -12.67 -19.74
C PHE A 188 11.96 -14.16 -19.52
N ASP A 189 13.21 -14.59 -19.32
CA ASP A 189 13.53 -16.01 -19.11
C ASP A 189 12.85 -16.57 -17.84
N LEU A 190 12.77 -15.78 -16.77
CA LEU A 190 12.15 -16.17 -15.50
C LEU A 190 10.61 -16.18 -15.51
N PHE A 191 9.99 -15.17 -16.12
CA PHE A 191 8.55 -14.90 -15.97
C PHE A 191 7.77 -14.83 -17.27
N GLN A 192 8.44 -14.87 -18.43
CA GLN A 192 7.84 -14.73 -19.75
C GLN A 192 7.04 -13.42 -19.93
N ILE A 193 7.56 -12.33 -19.35
CA ILE A 193 6.97 -10.98 -19.41
C ILE A 193 7.74 -10.07 -20.38
N TRP A 194 7.07 -9.02 -20.87
CA TRP A 194 7.60 -8.03 -21.82
C TRP A 194 7.58 -6.62 -21.19
N PHE A 195 8.28 -5.65 -21.80
CA PHE A 195 8.58 -4.32 -21.23
C PHE A 195 8.42 -3.19 -22.26
#